data_AF-A0A2S6AYA9-F1
#
_entry.id   AF-A0A2S6AYA9-F1
#
_cell.length_a   1.000
_cell.length_b   1.000
_cell.length_c   1.000
_cell.angle_alpha   90.00
_cell.angle_beta   90.00
_cell.angle_gamma   90.00
#
_symmetry.space_group_name_H-M   'P 1'
#
loop_
_entity.id
_entity.type
_entity.pdbx_description
1 polymer ?
#
loop_
_entity_poly.entity_id
_entity_poly.type
_entity_poly.pdbx_seq_one_letter_code
_entity_poly.pdbx_strand_id
1 'polypeptide(L)'
;MWSNLVLPRLGPGIRGRTVAAAAFATGYAAAFGGRPEWRSRRGFAWGAAAFGVICAAYGLGLAVPGSRNRIAEVADREPEVSTAEWVGIHIPMGTVYSEELIFRGTLDRLFDGAGPVRTYCGALVFGLWHIHPARSAGDSVAATVAVTTAGGLLFSWLRRHTGSATAPALAHLALNAGGALAPRWARALRDRRVATPPPAEGGAPR
;
A
#
# COMPACT_ATOMS: atom_id res chain seq x y z
N MET A 1 19.73 -1.11 -2.15
CA MET A 1 20.51 -1.28 -0.91
C MET A 1 19.82 -0.69 0.32
N TRP A 2 19.26 0.53 0.25
CA TRP A 2 18.60 1.19 1.40
C TRP A 2 17.56 0.32 2.13
N SER A 3 16.45 -0.04 1.47
CA SER A 3 15.35 -0.81 2.08
C SER A 3 15.72 -2.24 2.49
N ASN A 4 16.53 -2.91 1.68
CA ASN A 4 16.84 -4.33 1.90
C ASN A 4 18.02 -4.57 2.87
N LEU A 5 18.87 -3.57 3.10
CA LEU A 5 20.14 -3.78 3.83
C LEU A 5 20.42 -2.72 4.89
N VAL A 6 20.31 -1.44 4.56
CA VAL A 6 20.74 -0.35 5.46
C VAL A 6 19.71 -0.13 6.55
N LEU A 7 18.47 0.19 6.17
CA LEU A 7 17.41 0.50 7.11
C LEU A 7 17.11 -0.66 8.09
N PRO A 8 17.09 -1.93 7.65
CA PRO A 8 16.89 -3.06 8.57
C PRO A 8 18.01 -3.23 9.59
N ARG A 9 19.27 -3.00 9.20
CA ARG A 9 20.43 -3.16 10.09
C ARG A 9 20.48 -2.11 11.19
N LEU A 10 19.89 -0.95 10.97
CA LEU A 10 19.77 0.10 11.99
C LEU A 10 18.77 -0.30 13.09
N GLY A 11 17.92 -1.30 12.85
CA GLY A 11 16.92 -1.77 13.81
C GLY A 11 15.95 -0.72 14.37
N PRO A 12 15.56 0.36 13.65
CA PRO A 12 14.69 1.36 14.26
C PRO A 12 13.26 0.81 14.38
N GLY A 13 12.56 1.17 15.45
CA GLY A 13 11.11 0.99 15.54
C GLY A 13 10.38 1.77 14.45
N ILE A 14 9.06 1.54 14.32
CA ILE A 14 8.26 2.06 13.20
C ILE A 14 8.33 3.59 13.01
N ARG A 15 8.42 4.36 14.10
CA ARG A 15 8.60 5.82 14.07
C ARG A 15 9.94 6.22 13.46
N GLY A 16 11.03 5.57 13.87
CA GLY A 16 12.36 5.81 13.31
C GLY A 16 12.45 5.40 11.84
N ARG A 17 11.86 4.25 11.46
CA ARG A 17 11.75 3.83 10.05
C ARG A 17 11.03 4.87 9.21
N THR A 18 9.96 5.44 9.73
CA THR A 18 9.16 6.46 9.01
C THR A 18 9.96 7.72 8.76
N VAL A 19 10.64 8.25 9.79
CA VAL A 19 11.48 9.44 9.65
C VAL A 19 12.64 9.17 8.68
N ALA A 20 13.32 8.03 8.83
CA ALA A 20 14.45 7.67 7.97
C ALA A 20 14.03 7.49 6.50
N ALA A 21 12.89 6.84 6.24
CA ALA A 21 12.36 6.65 4.89
C ALA A 21 11.98 7.99 4.25
N ALA A 22 11.25 8.84 4.98
CA ALA A 22 10.84 10.15 4.49
C ALA A 22 12.06 11.05 4.22
N ALA A 23 13.02 11.11 5.15
CA ALA A 23 14.25 11.88 4.98
C ALA A 23 15.08 11.39 3.79
N PHE A 24 15.24 10.07 3.65
CA PHE A 24 15.94 9.48 2.50
C PHE A 24 15.22 9.82 1.19
N ALA A 25 13.90 9.68 1.13
CA ALA A 25 13.12 9.99 -0.06
C ALA A 25 13.24 11.47 -0.47
N THR A 26 13.13 12.38 0.49
CA THR A 26 13.28 13.82 0.25
C THR A 26 14.69 14.18 -0.19
N GLY A 27 15.72 13.64 0.48
CA GLY A 27 17.12 13.87 0.11
C GLY A 27 17.46 13.30 -1.26
N TYR A 28 16.99 12.09 -1.57
CA TYR A 28 17.14 11.46 -2.87
C TYR A 28 16.47 12.29 -3.98
N ALA A 29 15.23 12.74 -3.76
CA ALA A 29 14.56 13.61 -4.72
C ALA A 29 15.30 14.95 -4.90
N ALA A 30 15.79 15.57 -3.83
CA ALA A 30 16.55 16.81 -3.93
C ALA A 30 17.85 16.61 -4.75
N ALA A 31 18.59 15.52 -4.51
CA ALA A 31 19.85 15.23 -5.18
C ALA A 31 19.69 14.88 -6.67
N PHE A 32 18.59 14.20 -7.04
CA PHE A 32 18.36 13.71 -8.40
C PHE A 32 17.28 14.48 -9.17
N GLY A 33 16.88 15.65 -8.69
CA GLY A 33 15.93 16.53 -9.40
C GLY A 33 14.52 15.94 -9.49
N GLY A 34 14.03 15.35 -8.39
CA GLY A 34 12.69 14.78 -8.27
C GLY A 34 11.59 15.79 -8.55
N ARG A 35 10.62 15.40 -9.39
CA ARG A 35 9.48 16.22 -9.80
C ARG A 35 8.18 15.44 -9.59
N PRO A 36 7.64 15.39 -8.38
CA PRO A 36 6.45 14.60 -8.08
C PRO A 36 5.14 15.28 -8.51
N GLU A 37 5.12 16.59 -8.72
CA GLU A 37 3.93 17.35 -9.15
C GLU A 37 2.70 17.09 -8.24
N TRP A 38 2.90 17.17 -6.91
CA TRP A 38 1.91 16.80 -5.89
C TRP A 38 0.58 17.57 -5.96
N ARG A 39 0.60 18.79 -6.51
CA ARG A 39 -0.56 19.68 -6.58
C ARG A 39 -1.34 19.59 -7.90
N SER A 40 -1.09 18.57 -8.72
CA SER A 40 -1.76 18.39 -10.01
C SER A 40 -3.24 18.05 -9.85
N ARG A 41 -4.13 18.90 -10.42
CA ARG A 41 -5.58 18.64 -10.46
C ARG A 41 -5.93 17.33 -11.18
N ARG A 42 -5.27 17.06 -12.31
CA ARG A 42 -5.44 15.81 -13.06
C ARG A 42 -4.98 14.61 -12.24
N GLY A 43 -3.88 14.77 -11.50
CA GLY A 43 -3.38 13.76 -10.56
C GLY A 43 -4.39 13.43 -9.47
N PHE A 44 -4.99 14.46 -8.85
CA PHE A 44 -6.06 14.27 -7.86
C PHE A 44 -7.30 13.61 -8.44
N ALA A 45 -7.78 14.02 -9.62
CA ALA A 45 -8.99 13.44 -10.20
C ALA A 45 -8.85 11.94 -10.49
N TRP A 46 -7.77 11.54 -11.17
CA TRP A 46 -7.48 10.13 -11.44
C TRP A 46 -7.14 9.34 -10.18
N GLY A 47 -6.40 9.95 -9.25
CA GLY A 47 -6.06 9.33 -7.97
C GLY A 47 -7.28 9.08 -7.10
N ALA A 48 -8.23 10.02 -7.05
CA ALA A 48 -9.49 9.87 -6.34
C ALA A 48 -10.37 8.78 -6.97
N ALA A 49 -10.43 8.71 -8.30
CA ALA A 49 -11.12 7.63 -9.00
C ALA A 49 -10.50 6.27 -8.68
N ALA A 50 -9.17 6.13 -8.76
CA ALA A 50 -8.47 4.89 -8.42
C ALA A 50 -8.67 4.51 -6.95
N PHE A 51 -8.55 5.48 -6.03
CA PHE A 51 -8.83 5.30 -4.61
C PHE A 51 -10.25 4.77 -4.40
N GLY A 52 -11.26 5.39 -5.02
CA GLY A 52 -12.65 4.97 -4.96
C GLY A 52 -12.88 3.54 -5.45
N VAL A 53 -12.27 3.17 -6.59
CA VAL A 53 -12.33 1.80 -7.14
C VAL A 53 -11.73 0.79 -6.16
N ILE A 54 -10.58 1.09 -5.56
CA ILE A 54 -9.92 0.19 -4.59
C ILE A 54 -10.75 0.06 -3.31
N CYS A 55 -11.28 1.17 -2.78
CA CYS A 55 -12.20 1.14 -1.64
C CYS A 55 -13.47 0.32 -1.93
N ALA A 56 -14.04 0.46 -3.13
CA ALA A 56 -15.18 -0.34 -3.55
C ALA A 56 -14.83 -1.84 -3.63
N ALA A 57 -13.64 -2.19 -4.14
CA ALA A 57 -13.17 -3.57 -4.19
C ALA A 57 -13.01 -4.18 -2.79
N TYR A 58 -12.41 -3.45 -1.84
CA TYR A 58 -12.36 -3.88 -0.43
C TYR A 58 -13.76 -4.01 0.17
N GLY A 59 -14.65 -3.03 -0.07
CA GLY A 59 -16.04 -3.07 0.40
C GLY A 59 -16.80 -4.29 -0.12
N LEU A 60 -16.64 -4.63 -1.40
CA LEU A 60 -17.25 -5.81 -2.00
C LEU A 60 -16.67 -7.11 -1.41
N GLY A 61 -15.34 -7.17 -1.23
CA GLY A 61 -14.68 -8.30 -0.57
C GLY A 61 -15.17 -8.51 0.87
N LEU A 62 -15.44 -7.42 1.60
CA LEU A 62 -16.02 -7.47 2.93
C LEU A 62 -17.52 -7.78 2.90
N ALA A 63 -18.27 -7.42 1.87
CA ALA A 63 -19.71 -7.68 1.77
C ALA A 63 -20.02 -9.16 1.56
N VAL A 64 -19.21 -9.86 0.75
CA VAL A 64 -19.41 -11.28 0.40
C VAL A 64 -18.87 -12.20 1.51
N PRO A 65 -19.70 -13.07 2.15
CA PRO A 65 -19.26 -13.89 3.29
C PRO A 65 -18.05 -14.79 3.01
N GLY A 66 -18.01 -15.46 1.85
CA GLY A 66 -16.88 -16.32 1.49
C GLY A 66 -15.56 -15.55 1.37
N SER A 67 -15.60 -14.37 0.74
CA SER A 67 -14.44 -13.48 0.63
C SER A 67 -14.06 -12.89 2.00
N ARG A 68 -15.04 -12.45 2.79
CA ARG A 68 -14.82 -11.93 4.15
C ARG A 68 -14.10 -12.94 5.03
N ASN A 69 -14.50 -14.22 4.99
CA ASN A 69 -13.88 -15.27 5.81
C ASN A 69 -12.41 -15.46 5.44
N ARG A 70 -12.08 -15.52 4.13
CA ARG A 70 -10.69 -15.58 3.66
C ARG A 70 -9.88 -14.34 4.07
N ILE A 71 -10.48 -13.16 4.03
CA ILE A 71 -9.84 -11.91 4.48
C ILE A 71 -9.59 -11.94 5.99
N ALA A 72 -10.49 -12.52 6.79
CA ALA A 72 -10.35 -12.63 8.24
C ALA A 72 -9.26 -13.64 8.67
N GLU A 73 -8.93 -14.60 7.80
CA GLU A 73 -7.84 -15.58 7.99
C GLU A 73 -6.44 -14.97 7.74
N VAL A 74 -6.36 -13.80 7.10
CA VAL A 74 -5.09 -13.08 6.94
C VAL A 74 -4.54 -12.75 8.32
N ALA A 75 -3.33 -13.23 8.60
CA ALA A 75 -2.66 -13.06 9.88
C ALA A 75 -2.70 -11.61 10.34
N ASP A 76 -3.10 -11.38 11.60
CA ASP A 76 -3.01 -10.05 12.19
C ASP A 76 -1.54 -9.70 12.42
N ARG A 77 -1.01 -8.84 11.57
CA ARG A 77 0.29 -8.22 11.79
C ARG A 77 0.03 -7.03 12.70
N GLU A 78 0.01 -7.27 14.01
CA GLU A 78 -0.08 -6.23 15.03
C GLU A 78 1.10 -5.27 14.84
N PRO A 79 0.86 -4.01 14.44
CA PRO A 79 1.94 -3.04 14.35
C PRO A 79 2.48 -2.76 15.76
N GLU A 80 3.74 -2.33 15.84
CA GLU A 80 4.37 -1.84 17.10
C GLU A 80 3.61 -0.65 17.74
N VAL A 81 2.63 -0.10 17.03
CA VAL A 81 1.83 1.08 17.39
C VAL A 81 0.35 0.79 17.12
N SER A 82 -0.54 1.68 17.56
CA SER A 82 -1.98 1.54 17.28
C SER A 82 -2.27 1.48 15.76
N THR A 83 -3.34 0.79 15.38
CA THR A 83 -3.79 0.76 13.97
C THR A 83 -4.08 2.18 13.44
N ALA A 84 -4.61 3.07 14.28
CA ALA A 84 -4.87 4.46 13.92
C ALA A 84 -3.58 5.23 13.62
N GLU A 85 -2.54 5.08 14.44
CA GLU A 85 -1.22 5.67 14.19
C GLU A 85 -0.57 5.08 12.92
N TRP A 86 -0.67 3.76 12.75
CA TRP A 86 -0.12 3.07 11.58
C TRP A 86 -0.74 3.57 10.27
N VAL A 87 -2.07 3.60 10.20
CA VAL A 87 -2.82 4.04 9.01
C VAL A 87 -2.77 5.56 8.81
N GLY A 88 -2.78 6.34 9.90
CA GLY A 88 -2.82 7.79 9.83
C GLY A 88 -1.47 8.46 9.58
N ILE A 89 -0.36 7.84 10.00
CA ILE A 89 0.97 8.45 9.95
C ILE A 89 1.95 7.61 9.15
N HIS A 90 2.13 6.34 9.53
CA HIS A 90 3.24 5.54 9.01
C HIS A 90 3.01 5.04 7.58
N ILE A 91 1.79 4.63 7.24
CA ILE A 91 1.44 4.29 5.85
C ILE A 91 1.55 5.54 4.95
N PRO A 92 0.94 6.70 5.26
CA PRO A 92 1.05 7.87 4.42
C PRO A 92 2.47 8.39 4.26
N MET A 93 3.24 8.50 5.34
CA MET A 93 4.55 9.16 5.32
C MET A 93 5.70 8.17 5.10
N GLY A 94 5.73 7.09 5.87
CA GLY A 94 6.81 6.10 5.84
C GLY A 94 6.78 5.24 4.58
N THR A 95 5.59 4.96 4.05
CA THR A 95 5.41 4.16 2.84
C THR A 95 5.07 5.03 1.63
N VAL A 96 3.86 5.60 1.58
CA VAL A 96 3.31 6.19 0.35
C VAL A 96 4.11 7.41 -0.13
N TYR A 97 4.30 8.42 0.72
CA TYR A 97 5.09 9.60 0.37
C TYR A 97 6.51 9.20 -0.04
N SER A 98 7.16 8.38 0.79
CA SER A 98 8.55 8.00 0.60
C SER A 98 8.76 7.23 -0.70
N GLU A 99 7.96 6.18 -0.92
CA GLU A 99 8.09 5.33 -2.09
C GLU A 99 7.64 6.05 -3.37
N GLU A 100 6.50 6.76 -3.37
CA GLU A 100 6.08 7.46 -4.58
C GLU A 100 7.03 8.60 -4.95
N LEU A 101 7.68 9.25 -3.99
CA LEU A 101 8.70 10.24 -4.27
C LEU A 101 9.98 9.62 -4.84
N ILE A 102 10.45 8.50 -4.28
CA ILE A 102 11.63 7.78 -4.76
C ILE A 102 11.37 7.24 -6.16
N PHE A 103 10.30 6.46 -6.34
CA PHE A 103 10.07 5.70 -7.55
C PHE A 103 9.46 6.58 -8.64
N ARG A 104 8.27 7.14 -8.41
CA ARG A 104 7.53 7.83 -9.47
C ARG A 104 8.07 9.25 -9.60
N GLY A 105 8.25 9.94 -8.48
CA GLY A 105 8.75 11.32 -8.39
C GLY A 105 10.13 11.51 -9.00
N THR A 106 10.99 10.50 -8.92
CA THR A 106 12.42 10.64 -9.20
C THR A 106 12.95 9.52 -10.11
N LEU A 107 12.95 8.26 -9.68
CA LEU A 107 13.60 7.14 -10.39
C LEU A 107 13.05 6.89 -11.79
N ASP A 108 11.73 6.88 -11.97
CA ASP A 108 11.09 6.65 -13.29
C ASP A 108 11.59 7.64 -14.34
N ARG A 109 11.89 8.88 -13.92
CA ARG A 109 12.43 9.95 -14.79
C ARG A 109 13.89 9.70 -15.15
N LEU A 110 14.68 9.12 -14.25
CA LEU A 110 16.07 8.75 -14.54
C LEU A 110 16.16 7.70 -15.65
N PHE A 111 15.07 6.95 -15.88
CA PHE A 111 14.96 6.00 -16.98
C PHE A 111 14.33 6.59 -18.25
N ASP A 112 14.09 7.91 -18.35
CA ASP A 112 13.44 8.52 -19.53
C ASP A 112 14.16 8.17 -20.86
N GLY A 113 15.49 8.05 -20.81
CA GLY A 113 16.34 7.65 -21.94
C GLY A 113 16.46 6.14 -22.21
N ALA A 114 15.83 5.27 -21.40
CA ALA A 114 15.97 3.81 -21.51
C ALA A 114 15.15 3.17 -22.65
N GLY A 115 14.61 3.96 -23.58
CA GLY A 115 13.88 3.46 -24.74
C GLY A 115 12.67 2.58 -24.38
N PRO A 116 12.43 1.46 -25.09
CA PRO A 116 11.25 0.61 -24.89
C PRO A 116 11.13 -0.01 -23.50
N VAL A 117 12.25 -0.21 -22.80
CA VAL A 117 12.25 -0.92 -21.50
C VAL A 117 11.97 -0.01 -20.30
N ARG A 118 11.94 1.32 -20.49
CA ARG A 118 11.74 2.32 -19.42
C ARG A 118 10.60 1.97 -18.46
N THR A 119 9.47 1.50 -19.00
CA THR A 119 8.28 1.19 -18.20
C THR A 119 8.52 0.07 -17.17
N TYR A 120 9.45 -0.85 -17.46
CA TYR A 120 9.73 -2.00 -16.59
C TYR A 120 10.82 -1.71 -15.56
N CYS A 121 11.76 -0.81 -15.86
CA CYS A 121 12.92 -0.54 -15.00
C CYS A 121 12.50 -0.10 -13.60
N GLY A 122 11.70 0.98 -13.49
CA GLY A 122 11.24 1.46 -12.19
C GLY A 122 10.36 0.46 -11.44
N ALA A 123 9.47 -0.23 -12.17
CA ALA A 123 8.58 -1.26 -11.62
C ALA A 123 9.34 -2.48 -11.07
N LEU A 124 10.37 -2.95 -11.76
CA LEU A 124 11.21 -4.06 -11.30
C LEU A 124 12.03 -3.66 -10.07
N VAL A 125 12.62 -2.47 -10.06
CA VAL A 125 13.34 -1.97 -8.87
C VAL A 125 12.38 -1.82 -7.69
N PHE A 126 11.16 -1.36 -7.93
CA PHE A 126 10.10 -1.33 -6.92
C PHE A 126 9.73 -2.74 -6.42
N GLY A 127 9.67 -3.74 -7.29
CA GLY A 127 9.47 -5.12 -6.88
C GLY A 127 10.60 -5.64 -5.98
N LEU A 128 11.85 -5.43 -6.40
CA LEU A 128 13.05 -5.85 -5.66
C LEU A 128 13.21 -5.10 -4.32
N TRP A 129 12.66 -3.90 -4.20
CA TRP A 129 12.61 -3.13 -2.95
C TRP A 129 11.87 -3.86 -1.83
N HIS A 130 10.98 -4.80 -2.18
CA HIS A 130 10.11 -5.52 -1.23
C HIS A 130 10.67 -6.86 -0.76
N ILE A 131 11.90 -7.23 -1.13
CA ILE A 131 12.51 -8.51 -0.73
C ILE A 131 12.63 -8.63 0.80
N HIS A 132 13.19 -7.64 1.47
CA HIS A 132 13.34 -7.67 2.92
C HIS A 132 11.99 -7.57 3.65
N PRO A 133 11.05 -6.69 3.27
CA PRO A 133 9.68 -6.73 3.78
C PRO A 133 9.02 -8.12 3.66
N ALA A 134 9.13 -8.78 2.50
CA ALA A 134 8.57 -10.11 2.29
C ALA A 134 9.19 -11.14 3.25
N ARG A 135 10.53 -11.16 3.37
CA ARG A 135 11.24 -12.05 4.29
C ARG A 135 10.83 -11.83 5.75
N SER A 136 10.73 -10.57 6.16
CA SER A 136 10.38 -10.21 7.54
C SER A 136 8.93 -10.59 7.87
N ALA A 137 8.04 -10.56 6.88
CA ALA A 137 6.65 -10.96 7.02
C ALA A 137 6.41 -12.47 6.88
N GLY A 138 7.43 -13.26 6.53
CA GLY A 138 7.29 -14.69 6.20
C GLY A 138 6.55 -14.96 4.88
N ASP A 139 6.45 -13.95 4.00
CA ASP A 139 5.76 -14.06 2.72
C ASP A 139 6.66 -14.68 1.64
N SER A 140 6.06 -15.26 0.59
CA SER A 140 6.78 -15.73 -0.58
C SER A 140 7.46 -14.56 -1.30
N VAL A 141 8.79 -14.48 -1.23
CA VAL A 141 9.58 -13.41 -1.87
C VAL A 141 9.27 -13.31 -3.37
N ALA A 142 9.18 -14.45 -4.07
CA ALA A 142 8.90 -14.46 -5.50
C ALA A 142 7.50 -13.89 -5.81
N ALA A 143 6.48 -14.30 -5.04
CA ALA A 143 5.13 -13.79 -5.22
C ALA A 143 5.04 -12.29 -4.87
N THR A 144 5.66 -11.86 -3.76
CA THR A 144 5.69 -10.46 -3.36
C THR A 144 6.38 -9.60 -4.42
N VAL A 145 7.55 -10.00 -4.93
CA VAL A 145 8.26 -9.28 -5.99
C VAL A 145 7.41 -9.19 -7.26
N ALA A 146 6.75 -10.28 -7.67
CA ALA A 146 5.88 -10.28 -8.85
C ALA A 146 4.68 -9.33 -8.69
N VAL A 147 3.94 -9.44 -7.58
CA VAL A 147 2.77 -8.60 -7.29
C VAL A 147 3.16 -7.13 -7.16
N THR A 148 4.22 -6.83 -6.43
CA THR A 148 4.69 -5.45 -6.25
C THR A 148 5.27 -4.89 -7.55
N THR A 149 5.90 -5.68 -8.41
CA THR A 149 6.29 -5.26 -9.77
C THR A 149 5.05 -4.91 -10.61
N ALA A 150 4.00 -5.71 -10.56
CA ALA A 150 2.75 -5.42 -11.26
C ALA A 150 2.07 -4.13 -10.75
N GLY A 151 2.01 -3.92 -9.43
CA GLY A 151 1.59 -2.65 -8.83
C GLY A 151 2.52 -1.50 -9.25
N GLY A 152 3.82 -1.80 -9.33
CA GLY A 152 4.88 -1.02 -9.95
C GLY A 152 4.47 -0.39 -11.26
N LEU A 153 4.12 -1.26 -12.22
CA LEU A 153 3.69 -0.92 -13.57
C LEU A 153 2.42 -0.06 -13.57
N LEU A 154 1.42 -0.41 -12.75
CA LEU A 154 0.18 0.35 -12.63
C LEU A 154 0.44 1.77 -12.13
N PHE A 155 1.24 1.94 -11.09
CA PHE A 155 1.54 3.25 -10.52
C PHE A 155 2.37 4.10 -11.49
N SER A 156 3.35 3.51 -12.17
CA SER A 156 4.12 4.21 -13.22
C SER A 156 3.23 4.57 -14.42
N TRP A 157 2.23 3.74 -14.75
CA TRP A 157 1.21 4.09 -15.75
C TRP A 157 0.36 5.30 -15.30
N LEU A 158 -0.17 5.29 -14.07
CA LEU A 158 -0.92 6.43 -13.50
C LEU A 158 -0.08 7.71 -13.52
N ARG A 159 1.20 7.62 -13.15
CA ARG A 159 2.13 8.74 -13.19
C ARG A 159 2.29 9.29 -14.60
N ARG A 160 2.57 8.44 -15.60
CA ARG A 160 2.74 8.89 -16.99
C ARG A 160 1.44 9.46 -17.57
N HIS A 161 0.30 8.87 -17.23
CA HIS A 161 -1.00 9.30 -17.73
C HIS A 161 -1.44 10.66 -17.15
N THR A 162 -1.00 11.00 -15.94
CA THR A 162 -1.44 12.23 -15.24
C THR A 162 -0.35 13.29 -15.12
N GLY A 163 0.90 12.93 -15.39
CA GLY A 163 2.08 13.76 -15.11
C GLY A 163 2.40 13.91 -13.63
N SER A 164 1.69 13.23 -12.71
CA SER A 164 1.75 13.48 -11.27
C SER A 164 1.89 12.21 -10.44
N ALA A 165 2.69 12.27 -9.37
CA ALA A 165 2.81 11.22 -8.37
C ALA A 165 1.60 11.17 -7.43
N THR A 166 0.72 12.17 -7.44
CA THR A 166 -0.51 12.17 -6.62
C THR A 166 -1.47 11.05 -7.01
N ALA A 167 -1.62 10.79 -8.31
CA ALA A 167 -2.50 9.72 -8.79
C ALA A 167 -2.08 8.33 -8.26
N PRO A 168 -0.82 7.88 -8.45
CA PRO A 168 -0.38 6.63 -7.85
C PRO A 168 -0.33 6.70 -6.32
N ALA A 169 -0.01 7.82 -5.69
CA ALA A 169 0.00 7.93 -4.22
C ALA A 169 -1.37 7.67 -3.59
N LEU A 170 -2.47 8.18 -4.19
CA LEU A 170 -3.81 7.90 -3.68
C LEU A 170 -4.19 6.43 -3.88
N ALA A 171 -3.89 5.84 -5.03
CA ALA A 171 -4.10 4.40 -5.25
C ALA A 171 -3.28 3.55 -4.26
N HIS A 172 -2.02 3.93 -4.05
CA HIS A 172 -1.08 3.25 -3.16
C HIS A 172 -1.53 3.35 -1.69
N LEU A 173 -2.02 4.52 -1.27
CA LEU A 173 -2.63 4.72 0.04
C LEU A 173 -3.85 3.83 0.24
N ALA A 174 -4.77 3.77 -0.73
CA ALA A 174 -5.96 2.94 -0.65
C ALA A 174 -5.62 1.45 -0.49
N LEU A 175 -4.62 0.96 -1.22
CA LEU A 175 -4.15 -0.43 -1.13
C LEU A 175 -3.53 -0.74 0.25
N ASN A 176 -2.65 0.13 0.75
CA ASN A 176 -1.98 -0.12 2.02
C ASN A 176 -2.92 0.04 3.22
N ALA A 177 -3.67 1.14 3.27
CA ALA A 177 -4.64 1.38 4.34
C ALA A 177 -5.75 0.32 4.31
N GLY A 178 -6.25 -0.02 3.12
CA GLY A 178 -7.22 -1.10 2.95
C GLY A 178 -6.67 -2.45 3.39
N GLY A 179 -5.43 -2.80 3.04
CA GLY A 179 -4.76 -4.02 3.49
C GLY A 179 -4.56 -4.09 5.00
N ALA A 180 -4.31 -2.95 5.65
CA ALA A 180 -4.21 -2.87 7.11
C ALA A 180 -5.57 -2.97 7.82
N LEU A 181 -6.64 -2.44 7.23
CA LEU A 181 -7.95 -2.34 7.87
C LEU A 181 -8.88 -3.53 7.55
N ALA A 182 -8.83 -4.07 6.33
CA ALA A 182 -9.78 -5.07 5.86
C ALA A 182 -9.76 -6.38 6.69
N PRO A 183 -8.61 -6.98 7.06
CA PRO A 183 -8.60 -8.16 7.94
C PRO A 183 -9.27 -7.91 9.29
N ARG A 184 -9.04 -6.72 9.87
CA ARG A 184 -9.61 -6.33 11.17
C ARG A 184 -11.12 -6.12 11.09
N TRP A 185 -11.58 -5.42 10.05
CA TRP A 185 -13.01 -5.27 9.80
C TRP A 185 -13.69 -6.60 9.47
N ALA A 186 -13.04 -7.49 8.72
CA ALA A 186 -13.57 -8.81 8.41
C ALA A 186 -13.79 -9.65 9.68
N ARG A 187 -12.81 -9.65 10.59
CA ARG A 187 -12.94 -10.28 11.92
C ARG A 187 -14.08 -9.67 12.74
N ALA A 188 -14.10 -8.35 12.89
CA ALA A 188 -15.16 -7.66 13.64
C ALA A 188 -16.57 -7.94 13.07
N LEU A 189 -16.72 -7.99 11.75
CA LEU A 189 -17.99 -8.31 11.08
C LEU A 189 -18.39 -9.78 11.21
N ARG A 190 -17.42 -10.70 11.35
CA ARG A 190 -17.66 -12.11 11.61
C ARG A 190 -18.14 -12.32 13.05
N ASP A 191 -17.46 -11.72 14.01
CA ASP A 191 -17.74 -11.89 15.43
C ASP A 191 -19.10 -11.31 15.82
N ARG A 192 -19.49 -10.17 15.21
CA ARG A 192 -20.85 -9.60 15.35
C ARG A 192 -21.96 -10.52 14.85
N ARG A 193 -21.70 -11.36 13.84
CA ARG A 193 -22.71 -12.32 13.33
C ARG A 193 -22.87 -13.52 14.25
N VAL A 194 -21.80 -13.96 14.90
CA VAL A 194 -21.84 -15.06 15.88
C VAL A 194 -22.57 -14.62 17.16
N ALA A 195 -22.41 -13.35 17.56
CA ALA A 195 -23.05 -12.81 18.76
C ALA A 195 -24.56 -12.55 18.65
N THR A 196 -25.15 -12.58 17.44
CA THR A 196 -26.60 -12.43 17.27
C THR A 196 -27.29 -13.80 17.36
N PRO A 197 -28.01 -14.12 18.44
CA PRO A 197 -28.72 -15.39 18.55
C PRO A 197 -29.82 -15.49 17.47
N PRO A 198 -30.17 -16.71 17.00
CA PRO A 198 -31.31 -16.88 16.09
C PRO A 198 -32.60 -16.35 16.74
N PRO A 199 -33.55 -15.82 15.95
CA PRO A 199 -34.85 -15.43 16.50
C PRO A 199 -35.47 -16.64 17.20
N ALA A 200 -35.98 -16.44 18.42
CA ALA A 200 -36.67 -17.48 19.16
C ALA A 200 -37.80 -18.04 18.28
N GLU A 201 -37.73 -19.32 17.93
CA GLU A 201 -38.83 -20.00 17.26
C GLU A 201 -40.06 -19.82 18.16
N GLY A 202 -41.03 -19.05 17.66
CA GLY A 202 -42.25 -18.75 18.37
C GLY A 202 -43.01 -20.04 18.62
N GLY A 203 -42.87 -20.57 19.84
CA GLY A 203 -43.79 -21.56 20.37
C GLY A 203 -45.18 -20.96 20.40
N ALA A 204 -46.01 -21.31 19.42
CA ALA A 204 -47.43 -21.05 19.48
C ALA A 204 -48.00 -21.87 20.67
N PRO A 205 -48.67 -21.24 21.64
CA PRO A 205 -49.36 -21.99 22.69
C PRO A 205 -50.49 -22.80 22.06
N ARG A 206 -50.60 -24.07 22.49
CA ARG A 206 -51.68 -25.01 22.15
C ARG A 206 -53.03 -24.54 22.66
#